data_AF-A0A0B1TMM4-F1
#
_entry.id   AF-A0A0B1TMM4-F1
#
_cell.length_a   1.000
_cell.length_b   1.000
_cell.length_c   1.000
_cell.angle_alpha   90.00
_cell.angle_beta   90.00
_cell.angle_gamma   90.00
#
_symmetry.space_group_name_H-M   'P 1'
#
loop_
_entity.id
_entity.type
_entity.pdbx_description
1 polymer ?
#
loop_
_entity_poly.entity_id
_entity_poly.type
_entity_poly.pdbx_seq_one_letter_code
_entity_poly.pdbx_strand_id
1 'polypeptide(L)'
;MIERHYEKTLKKTPGTGIFEGKDGEKRWKDLHMRVGEHNMRMISKYYTQITFDRLAELLDFPLPDMEAFLCNLIVTGGISDAKIHRPSRVVNLRARKANLEQLDQWASNVHKLTETLNKVSHLILKEQMVHRNLDAMQVS
;
A
#
# COMPACT_ATOMS: atom_id res chain seq x y z
N MET A 1 12.79 -8.59 -4.06
CA MET A 1 13.38 -7.50 -4.88
C MET A 1 14.51 -6.73 -4.19
N ILE A 2 14.32 -6.30 -2.93
CA ILE A 2 15.33 -5.54 -2.17
C ILE A 2 16.51 -6.43 -1.75
N GLU A 3 16.27 -7.62 -1.19
CA GLU A 3 17.39 -8.46 -0.77
C GLU A 3 18.25 -8.96 -1.94
N ARG A 4 17.68 -9.45 -3.05
CA ARG A 4 18.52 -9.88 -4.19
C ARG A 4 19.51 -8.82 -4.68
N HIS A 5 19.09 -7.55 -4.66
CA HIS A 5 19.94 -6.44 -5.12
C HIS A 5 20.97 -6.00 -4.06
N TYR A 6 20.59 -6.03 -2.78
CA TYR A 6 21.43 -5.50 -1.71
C TYR A 6 22.17 -6.57 -0.91
N GLU A 7 21.90 -7.86 -1.11
CA GLU A 7 22.49 -8.96 -0.33
C GLU A 7 24.01 -8.94 -0.37
N LYS A 8 24.59 -8.81 -1.56
CA LYS A 8 26.05 -8.77 -1.73
C LYS A 8 26.67 -7.55 -1.06
N THR A 9 25.98 -6.42 -1.07
CA THR A 9 26.41 -5.17 -0.46
C THR A 9 26.31 -5.24 1.07
N LEU A 10 25.20 -5.76 1.59
CA LEU A 10 24.93 -5.90 3.02
C LEU A 10 25.88 -6.92 3.67
N LYS A 11 26.22 -8.00 2.97
CA LYS A 11 27.20 -9.01 3.45
C LYS A 11 28.66 -8.57 3.29
N LYS A 12 28.99 -7.65 2.37
CA LYS A 12 30.38 -7.19 2.13
C LYS A 12 30.73 -5.85 2.76
N THR A 13 29.80 -5.14 3.40
CA THR A 13 30.07 -3.79 3.93
C THR A 13 31.23 -3.84 4.95
N PRO A 14 32.42 -3.28 4.62
CA PRO A 14 33.55 -3.32 5.52
C PRO A 14 33.28 -2.41 6.72
N GLY A 15 33.40 -2.95 7.93
CA GLY A 15 33.44 -2.14 9.16
C GLY A 15 32.25 -2.25 10.10
N THR A 16 31.20 -3.00 9.78
CA THR A 16 30.06 -3.17 10.71
C THR A 16 29.95 -4.54 11.36
N GLY A 17 30.44 -5.63 10.77
CA GLY A 17 30.43 -6.97 11.39
C GLY A 17 29.05 -7.43 11.90
N ILE A 18 27.96 -6.76 11.49
CA ILE A 18 26.61 -6.91 12.07
C ILE A 18 26.09 -8.33 11.83
N PHE A 19 26.45 -8.91 10.69
CA PHE A 19 26.08 -10.27 10.28
C PHE A 19 27.22 -11.29 10.50
N GLU A 20 28.31 -10.90 11.17
CA GLU A 20 29.43 -11.78 11.49
C GLU A 20 29.30 -12.29 12.95
N GLY A 21 29.75 -13.52 13.21
CA GLY A 21 29.70 -14.14 14.54
C GLY A 21 28.45 -14.98 14.83
N LYS A 22 28.31 -15.45 16.09
CA LYS A 22 27.27 -16.42 16.51
C LYS A 22 25.83 -15.93 16.30
N ASP A 23 25.59 -14.62 16.42
CA ASP A 23 24.27 -13.99 16.25
C ASP A 23 24.02 -13.43 14.85
N GLY A 24 25.03 -13.46 13.96
CA GLY A 24 24.94 -12.89 12.62
C GLY A 24 23.87 -13.55 11.75
N GLU A 25 23.80 -14.88 11.81
CA GLU A 25 22.79 -15.68 11.12
C GLU A 25 21.37 -15.35 11.61
N LYS A 26 21.20 -15.12 12.92
CA LYS A 26 19.92 -14.72 13.50
C LYS A 26 19.48 -13.35 13.00
N ARG A 27 20.39 -12.37 12.99
CA ARG A 27 20.12 -11.02 12.48
C ARG A 27 19.82 -11.01 10.99
N TRP A 28 20.49 -11.87 10.22
CA TRP A 28 20.21 -12.05 8.80
C TRP A 28 18.79 -12.56 8.55
N LYS A 29 18.36 -13.60 9.30
CA LYS A 29 16.99 -14.12 9.24
C LYS A 29 15.95 -13.10 9.67
N ASP A 30 16.22 -12.34 10.74
CA ASP A 30 15.31 -11.27 11.19
C ASP A 30 15.18 -10.17 10.13
N LEU A 31 16.29 -9.76 9.49
CA LEU A 31 16.25 -8.79 8.40
C LEU A 31 15.38 -9.29 7.24
N HIS A 32 15.62 -10.54 6.81
CA HIS A 32 14.86 -11.19 5.74
C HIS A 32 13.35 -11.18 6.03
N MET A 33 12.98 -11.59 7.24
CA MET A 33 11.60 -11.60 7.71
C MET A 33 11.01 -10.19 7.71
N ARG A 34 11.70 -9.18 8.26
CA ARG A 34 11.22 -7.79 8.32
C ARG A 34 11.03 -7.16 6.94
N VAL A 35 11.94 -7.42 6.01
CA VAL A 35 11.81 -6.96 4.62
C VAL A 35 10.61 -7.63 3.96
N GLY A 36 10.40 -8.94 4.18
CA GLY A 36 9.21 -9.67 3.74
C GLY A 36 7.91 -9.04 4.27
N GLU A 37 7.85 -8.75 5.58
CA GLU A 37 6.69 -8.11 6.21
C GLU A 37 6.38 -6.73 5.60
N HIS A 38 7.42 -5.93 5.37
CA HIS A 38 7.27 -4.61 4.77
C HIS A 38 6.76 -4.70 3.34
N ASN A 39 7.36 -5.57 2.52
CA ASN A 39 6.93 -5.80 1.14
C ASN A 39 5.48 -6.24 1.09
N MET A 40 5.07 -7.15 2.00
CA MET A 40 3.70 -7.62 2.07
C MET A 40 2.71 -6.51 2.47
N ARG A 41 3.11 -5.62 3.38
CA ARG A 41 2.33 -4.41 3.73
C ARG A 41 2.18 -3.42 2.57
N MET A 42 3.17 -3.35 1.69
CA MET A 42 3.04 -2.56 0.46
C MET A 42 2.11 -3.25 -0.52
N ILE A 43 2.26 -4.54 -0.74
CA ILE A 43 1.41 -5.33 -1.64
C ILE A 43 -0.07 -5.23 -1.22
N SER A 44 -0.39 -5.32 0.07
CA SER A 44 -1.78 -5.20 0.55
C SER A 44 -2.44 -3.85 0.29
N LYS A 45 -1.67 -2.76 0.20
CA LYS A 45 -2.19 -1.42 -0.11
C LYS A 45 -2.60 -1.29 -1.58
N TYR A 46 -1.80 -1.86 -2.49
CA TYR A 46 -1.96 -1.64 -3.93
C TYR A 46 -2.74 -2.76 -4.64
N TYR A 47 -2.66 -3.99 -4.14
CA TYR A 47 -3.33 -5.14 -4.73
C TYR A 47 -4.63 -5.47 -3.98
N THR A 48 -5.68 -5.77 -4.74
CA THR A 48 -6.93 -6.33 -4.22
C THR A 48 -6.82 -7.84 -4.03
N GLN A 49 -6.19 -8.49 -5.00
CA GLN A 49 -6.04 -9.92 -5.12
C GLN A 49 -4.72 -10.23 -5.84
N ILE A 50 -4.04 -11.30 -5.45
CA ILE A 50 -2.78 -11.74 -6.07
C ILE A 50 -2.65 -13.27 -6.02
N THR A 51 -2.02 -13.86 -7.02
CA THR A 51 -1.70 -15.30 -7.04
C THR A 51 -0.47 -15.61 -6.18
N PHE A 52 -0.36 -16.83 -5.67
CA PHE A 52 0.80 -17.28 -4.92
C PHE A 52 2.08 -17.17 -5.75
N ASP A 53 2.09 -17.62 -7.01
CA ASP A 53 3.29 -17.61 -7.83
C ASP A 53 3.86 -16.20 -7.99
N ARG A 54 2.99 -15.22 -8.27
CA ARG A 54 3.40 -13.82 -8.37
C ARG A 54 3.85 -13.24 -7.05
N LEU A 55 3.22 -13.65 -5.95
CA LEU A 55 3.57 -13.19 -4.62
C LEU A 55 4.94 -13.73 -4.16
N ALA A 56 5.26 -14.98 -4.48
CA ALA A 56 6.58 -15.59 -4.24
C ALA A 56 7.68 -14.85 -5.01
N GLU A 57 7.44 -14.51 -6.27
CA GLU A 57 8.39 -13.72 -7.08
C GLU A 57 8.67 -12.34 -6.47
N LEU A 58 7.65 -11.67 -5.95
CA LEU A 58 7.80 -10.33 -5.38
C LEU A 58 8.54 -10.36 -4.03
N LEU A 59 8.24 -11.36 -3.21
CA LEU A 59 8.80 -11.52 -1.87
C LEU A 59 10.16 -12.24 -1.86
N ASP A 60 10.55 -12.90 -2.94
CA ASP A 60 11.71 -13.80 -2.99
C ASP A 60 11.62 -14.99 -2.02
N PHE A 61 10.39 -15.46 -1.73
CA PHE A 61 10.15 -16.62 -0.86
C PHE A 61 9.85 -17.89 -1.67
N PRO A 62 10.29 -19.07 -1.21
CA PRO A 62 9.83 -20.35 -1.75
C PRO A 62 8.31 -20.49 -1.61
N LEU A 63 7.65 -21.04 -2.64
CA LEU A 63 6.23 -21.38 -2.59
C LEU A 63 5.78 -22.18 -1.34
N PRO A 64 6.51 -23.22 -0.88
CA PRO A 64 6.08 -23.98 0.31
C PRO A 64 6.13 -23.16 1.60
N ASP A 65 7.09 -22.24 1.73
CA ASP A 65 7.28 -21.45 2.95
C ASP A 65 6.39 -20.20 2.98
N MET A 66 5.98 -19.72 1.81
CA MET A 66 5.16 -18.52 1.67
C MET A 66 3.79 -18.65 2.35
N GLU A 67 3.17 -19.84 2.31
CA GLU A 67 1.88 -20.04 2.98
C GLU A 67 2.00 -19.88 4.49
N ALA A 68 3.01 -20.51 5.11
CA ALA A 68 3.28 -20.39 6.53
C ALA A 68 3.61 -18.93 6.91
N PHE A 69 4.42 -18.26 6.10
CA PHE A 69 4.76 -16.85 6.27
C PHE A 69 3.50 -15.95 6.23
N LEU A 70 2.61 -16.15 5.25
CA LEU A 70 1.37 -15.40 5.16
C LEU A 70 0.43 -15.67 6.33
N CYS A 71 0.27 -16.92 6.73
CA CYS A 71 -0.54 -17.27 7.89
C CYS A 71 -0.02 -16.59 9.16
N ASN A 72 1.29 -16.61 9.40
CA ASN A 72 1.89 -15.91 10.53
C ASN A 72 1.65 -14.39 10.45
N LEU A 73 1.74 -13.80 9.26
CA LEU A 73 1.53 -12.36 9.09
C LEU A 73 0.07 -11.93 9.30
N ILE A 74 -0.89 -12.78 8.90
CA ILE A 74 -2.32 -12.56 9.15
C ILE A 74 -2.59 -12.64 10.66
N VAL A 75 -2.07 -13.66 11.34
CA VAL A 75 -2.28 -13.87 12.79
C VAL A 75 -1.62 -12.78 13.63
N THR A 76 -0.43 -12.33 13.26
CA THR A 76 0.29 -11.24 13.96
C THR A 76 -0.30 -9.85 13.66
N GLY A 77 -1.27 -9.75 12.75
CA GLY A 77 -1.95 -8.50 12.42
C GLY A 77 -1.21 -7.60 11.42
N GLY A 78 -0.16 -8.10 10.75
CA GLY A 78 0.52 -7.35 9.69
C GLY A 78 -0.35 -7.12 8.45
N ILE A 79 -1.26 -8.05 8.16
CA ILE A 79 -2.27 -7.98 7.08
C ILE A 79 -3.60 -8.61 7.54
N SER A 80 -4.25 -8.03 8.55
CA SER A 80 -5.45 -8.60 9.19
C SER A 80 -6.59 -8.98 8.25
N ASP A 81 -6.76 -8.23 7.16
CA ASP A 81 -7.89 -8.36 6.25
C ASP A 81 -7.67 -9.40 5.14
N ALA A 82 -6.47 -9.97 5.06
CA ALA A 82 -6.13 -10.90 4.01
C ALA A 82 -6.77 -12.28 4.21
N LYS A 83 -7.25 -12.88 3.12
CA LYS A 83 -7.86 -14.21 3.08
C LYS A 83 -7.22 -15.07 2.00
N ILE A 84 -6.82 -16.28 2.37
CA ILE A 84 -6.16 -17.23 1.47
C ILE A 84 -7.19 -18.21 0.91
N HIS A 85 -7.24 -18.32 -0.42
CA HIS A 85 -7.99 -19.36 -1.11
C HIS A 85 -7.02 -20.45 -1.60
N ARG A 86 -6.81 -21.47 -0.76
CA ARG A 86 -5.77 -22.50 -0.97
C ARG A 86 -5.92 -23.31 -2.28
N PRO A 87 -7.12 -23.84 -2.67
CA PRO A 87 -7.23 -24.66 -3.88
C PRO A 87 -6.86 -23.91 -5.17
N SER A 88 -7.33 -22.66 -5.28
CA SER A 88 -7.03 -21.80 -6.43
C SER A 88 -5.70 -21.05 -6.31
N ARG A 89 -4.97 -21.16 -5.18
CA ARG A 89 -3.71 -20.45 -4.92
C ARG A 89 -3.80 -18.93 -5.13
N VAL A 90 -4.86 -18.33 -4.59
CA VAL A 90 -5.12 -16.89 -4.66
C VAL A 90 -5.24 -16.29 -3.26
N VAL A 91 -4.65 -15.13 -3.04
CA VAL A 91 -4.77 -14.33 -1.83
C VAL A 91 -5.63 -13.11 -2.12
N ASN A 92 -6.72 -12.96 -1.39
CA ASN A 92 -7.52 -11.73 -1.36
C ASN A 92 -6.98 -10.84 -0.25
N LEU A 93 -6.57 -9.62 -0.56
CA LEU A 93 -5.88 -8.72 0.38
C LEU A 93 -6.79 -7.64 0.95
N ARG A 94 -7.97 -7.46 0.36
CA ARG A 94 -8.99 -6.56 0.88
C ARG A 94 -10.05 -7.34 1.63
N ALA A 95 -10.47 -6.76 2.75
CA ALA A 95 -11.71 -7.17 3.40
C ALA A 95 -12.87 -6.98 2.41
N ARG A 96 -13.80 -7.93 2.46
CA ARG A 96 -15.08 -7.78 1.78
C ARG A 96 -15.85 -6.69 2.52
N LYS A 97 -15.93 -5.50 1.94
CA LYS A 97 -16.72 -4.39 2.51
C LYS A 97 -18.18 -4.81 2.61
N ALA A 98 -18.82 -4.43 3.71
CA ALA A 98 -20.26 -4.61 3.83
C ALA A 98 -20.97 -3.67 2.84
N ASN A 99 -22.13 -4.09 2.31
CA ASN A 99 -22.88 -3.29 1.34
C ASN A 99 -23.21 -1.89 1.89
N LEU A 100 -23.45 -1.77 3.20
CA LEU A 100 -23.69 -0.48 3.88
C LEU A 100 -22.47 0.44 3.81
N GLU A 101 -21.27 -0.06 4.11
CA GLU A 101 -20.04 0.74 4.02
C GLU A 101 -19.76 1.24 2.59
N GLN A 102 -20.15 0.46 1.58
CA GLN A 102 -20.04 0.89 0.19
C GLN A 102 -20.99 2.06 -0.13
N LEU A 103 -22.22 1.99 0.40
CA LEU A 103 -23.22 3.06 0.25
C LEU A 103 -22.78 4.32 0.98
N ASP A 104 -22.26 4.21 2.20
CA ASP A 104 -21.74 5.33 2.98
C ASP A 104 -20.56 6.01 2.27
N GLN A 105 -19.63 5.22 1.72
CA GLN A 105 -18.52 5.74 0.93
C GLN A 105 -19.00 6.47 -0.32
N TRP A 106 -20.01 5.93 -0.99
CA TRP A 106 -20.61 6.58 -2.16
C TRP A 106 -21.28 7.90 -1.79
N ALA A 107 -22.11 7.92 -0.73
CA ALA A 107 -22.77 9.14 -0.25
C ALA A 107 -21.76 10.22 0.14
N SER A 108 -20.68 9.85 0.85
CA SER A 108 -19.58 10.76 1.18
C SER A 108 -18.91 11.35 -0.07
N ASN A 109 -18.70 10.53 -1.10
CA ASN A 109 -18.10 11.00 -2.36
C ASN A 109 -19.01 11.99 -3.11
N VAL A 110 -20.32 11.73 -3.13
CA VAL A 110 -21.31 12.66 -3.70
C VAL A 110 -21.30 13.98 -2.95
N HIS A 111 -21.24 13.94 -1.61
CA HIS A 111 -21.18 15.16 -0.80
C HIS A 111 -19.93 16.00 -1.11
N LYS A 112 -18.75 15.35 -1.19
CA LYS A 112 -17.48 16.02 -1.56
C LYS A 112 -17.54 16.62 -2.96
N LEU A 113 -18.15 15.94 -3.92
CA LEU A 113 -18.35 16.44 -5.28
C LEU A 113 -19.19 17.73 -5.25
N THR A 114 -20.33 17.71 -4.57
CA THR A 114 -21.22 18.87 -4.46
C THR A 114 -20.54 20.05 -3.76
N GLU A 115 -19.78 19.78 -2.69
CA GLU A 115 -19.01 20.83 -2.00
C GLU A 115 -17.95 21.47 -2.93
N THR A 116 -17.25 20.64 -3.69
CA THR A 116 -16.25 21.10 -4.67
C THR A 116 -16.91 21.92 -5.78
N LEU A 117 -18.06 21.46 -6.30
CA LEU A 117 -18.84 22.18 -7.30
C LEU A 117 -19.29 23.56 -6.79
N ASN A 118 -19.79 23.64 -5.55
CA ASN A 118 -20.19 24.89 -4.93
C ASN A 118 -19.00 25.85 -4.80
N LYS A 119 -17.82 25.36 -4.37
CA LYS A 119 -16.59 26.17 -4.31
C LYS A 119 -16.21 26.73 -5.68
N VAL A 120 -16.23 25.90 -6.71
CA VAL A 120 -15.93 26.33 -8.09
C VAL A 120 -16.94 27.38 -8.57
N SER A 121 -18.24 27.16 -8.34
CA SER A 121 -19.29 28.13 -8.70
C SER A 121 -19.07 29.49 -8.03
N HIS A 122 -18.78 29.49 -6.72
CA HIS A 122 -18.47 30.72 -5.98
C HIS A 122 -17.23 31.43 -6.51
N LEU A 123 -16.17 30.70 -6.87
CA LEU A 123 -14.95 31.28 -7.43
C LEU A 123 -15.21 31.91 -8.81
N ILE A 124 -15.98 31.23 -9.67
CA ILE A 124 -16.38 31.77 -10.99
C ILE A 124 -17.17 33.06 -10.83
N LEU A 125 -18.17 33.07 -9.94
CA LEU A 125 -18.98 34.27 -9.69
C LEU A 125 -18.12 35.43 -9.17
N LYS A 126 -17.18 35.14 -8.26
CA LYS A 126 -16.24 36.14 -7.76
C LYS A 126 -15.37 36.71 -8.88
N GLU A 127 -14.82 35.88 -9.77
CA GLU A 127 -14.02 36.35 -10.91
C GLU A 127 -14.83 37.17 -11.91
N GLN A 128 -16.06 36.76 -12.21
CA GLN A 128 -16.96 37.53 -13.09
C GLN A 128 -17.26 38.91 -12.52
N MET A 129 -17.49 39.01 -11.20
CA MET A 129 -17.70 40.30 -10.53
C MET A 129 -16.46 41.20 -10.60
N VAL A 130 -15.27 40.65 -10.40
CA VAL A 130 -14.02 41.42 -10.50
C VAL A 130 -13.79 41.91 -11.94
N HIS A 131 -13.94 41.05 -12.95
CA HIS A 131 -13.79 41.45 -14.36
C HIS A 131 -14.77 42.55 -14.75
N ARG A 132 -16.06 42.41 -14.39
CA ARG A 132 -17.06 43.45 -14.68
C ARG A 132 -16.72 44.80 -14.05
N ASN A 133 -16.19 44.81 -12.83
CA ASN A 133 -15.77 46.04 -12.17
C ASN A 133 -14.54 46.68 -12.84
N LEU A 134 -13.57 45.86 -13.28
CA LEU A 134 -12.40 46.35 -14.02
C LEU A 134 -12.79 46.94 -15.38
N ASP A 135 -13.68 46.27 -16.12
CA ASP A 135 -14.21 46.78 -17.39
C ASP A 135 -14.94 48.12 -17.19
N ALA A 136 -15.73 48.24 -16.12
CA ALA A 136 -16.41 49.49 -15.78
C ALA A 136 -15.45 50.64 -15.42
N MET A 137 -14.29 50.33 -14.83
CA MET A 137 -13.25 51.33 -14.50
C MET A 137 -12.43 51.77 -15.72
N GLN A 138 -12.34 50.98 -16.78
CA GLN A 138 -11.62 51.34 -18.02
C GLN A 138 -12.44 52.23 -18.97
N VAL A 139 -13.76 52.25 -18.80
CA VAL A 139 -14.70 53.05 -19.62
C VAL A 139 -14.99 54.43 -19.00
N SER A 140 -14.52 54.67 -17.76
CA SER A 140 -14.55 55.96 -17.05
C SER A 140 -13.28 56.75 -17.27
#